data_AF-A0A2G8SGQ2-F1
#
_entry.id   AF-A0A2G8SGQ2-F1
#
_cell.length_a   1.000
_cell.length_b   1.000
_cell.length_c   1.000
_cell.angle_alpha   90.00
_cell.angle_beta   90.00
_cell.angle_gamma   90.00
#
_symmetry.space_group_name_H-M   'P 1'
#
loop_
_entity.id
_entity.type
_entity.pdbx_description
1 polymer ?
#
loop_
_entity_poly.entity_id
_entity_poly.type
_entity_poly.pdbx_seq_one_letter_code
_entity_poly.pdbx_strand_id
1 'polypeptide(L)'
;METPHTPGPDGRSSRPLVLHVPTEVCEHIIDMLYSIYATDTAKNIATLYSCALVCRAWRVRSQRRLFYKVQLKDTASFRKLAAILDDGQHMSTKSH
;
A
#
# COMPACT_ATOMS: atom_id res chain seq x y z
N MET A 1 -48.89 -35.65 -30.27
CA MET A 1 -47.97 -36.23 -29.26
C MET A 1 -46.80 -35.26 -29.18
N GLU A 2 -46.97 -34.20 -28.40
CA GLU A 2 -46.02 -33.07 -28.38
C GLU A 2 -45.04 -33.26 -27.21
N THR A 3 -43.76 -33.14 -27.51
CA THR A 3 -42.67 -33.33 -26.56
C THR A 3 -42.56 -32.15 -25.59
N PRO A 4 -42.28 -32.38 -24.29
CA PRO A 4 -42.16 -31.30 -23.32
C PRO A 4 -40.84 -30.53 -23.51
N HIS A 5 -40.93 -29.22 -23.71
CA HIS A 5 -39.78 -28.32 -23.64
C HIS A 5 -39.30 -28.23 -22.18
N THR A 6 -38.14 -28.82 -21.90
CA THR A 6 -37.45 -28.66 -20.62
C THR A 6 -36.77 -27.28 -20.59
N PRO A 7 -37.05 -26.40 -19.62
CA PRO A 7 -36.27 -25.18 -19.44
C PRO A 7 -34.89 -25.57 -18.90
N GLY A 8 -33.83 -25.22 -19.63
CA GLY A 8 -32.46 -25.38 -19.18
C GLY A 8 -32.16 -24.51 -17.95
N PRO A 9 -31.14 -24.86 -17.15
CA PRO A 9 -30.87 -24.20 -15.88
C PRO A 9 -30.46 -22.75 -16.14
N ASP A 10 -31.21 -21.83 -15.54
CA ASP A 10 -30.88 -20.41 -15.45
C ASP A 10 -29.52 -20.27 -14.77
N GLY A 11 -28.46 -20.24 -15.58
CA GLY A 11 -27.10 -19.90 -15.19
C GLY A 11 -27.06 -18.43 -14.78
N ARG A 12 -27.62 -18.12 -13.60
CA ARG A 12 -27.55 -16.81 -12.97
C ARG A 12 -26.11 -16.60 -12.51
N SER A 13 -25.28 -16.19 -13.47
CA SER A 13 -23.94 -15.69 -13.27
C SER A 13 -24.06 -14.49 -12.33
N SER A 14 -23.93 -14.77 -11.04
CA SER A 14 -23.91 -13.77 -9.99
C SER A 14 -22.56 -13.07 -10.13
N ARG A 15 -22.51 -12.05 -10.99
CA ARG A 15 -21.34 -11.16 -11.06
C ARG A 15 -21.10 -10.66 -9.63
N PRO A 16 -19.89 -10.82 -9.08
CA PRO A 16 -19.59 -10.30 -7.76
C PRO A 16 -19.92 -8.81 -7.78
N LEU A 17 -20.79 -8.37 -6.87
CA LEU A 17 -20.97 -6.95 -6.64
C LEU A 17 -19.61 -6.44 -6.16
N VAL A 18 -18.88 -5.76 -7.05
CA VAL A 18 -17.62 -5.14 -6.70
C VAL A 18 -17.97 -4.01 -5.73
N LEU A 19 -17.84 -4.28 -4.44
CA LEU A 19 -17.95 -3.27 -3.39
C LEU A 19 -16.86 -2.24 -3.63
N HIS A 20 -17.25 -1.12 -4.25
CA HIS A 20 -16.36 -0.01 -4.49
C HIS A 20 -16.19 0.78 -3.19
N VAL A 21 -15.09 0.50 -2.48
CA VAL A 21 -14.70 1.27 -1.30
C VAL A 21 -13.97 2.53 -1.77
N PRO A 22 -14.38 3.74 -1.32
CA PRO A 22 -13.65 4.98 -1.63
C PRO A 22 -12.19 4.89 -1.17
N THR A 23 -11.29 5.51 -1.93
CA THR A 23 -9.84 5.46 -1.65
C THR A 23 -9.53 6.07 -0.30
N GLU A 24 -10.24 7.15 0.05
CA GLU A 24 -10.15 7.89 1.30
C GLU A 24 -10.39 6.99 2.51
N VAL A 25 -11.32 6.04 2.42
CA VAL A 25 -11.61 5.08 3.49
C VAL A 25 -10.46 4.10 3.65
N CYS A 26 -9.93 3.56 2.54
CA CYS A 26 -8.76 2.68 2.59
C CYS A 26 -7.53 3.39 3.17
N GLU A 27 -7.31 4.65 2.80
CA GLU A 27 -6.22 5.47 3.32
C GLU A 27 -6.37 5.74 4.82
N HIS A 28 -7.59 6.08 5.25
CA HIS A 28 -7.88 6.34 6.66
C HIS A 28 -7.65 5.11 7.55
N ILE A 29 -8.01 3.91 7.07
CA ILE A 29 -7.74 2.65 7.78
C ILE A 29 -6.24 2.46 8.00
N ILE A 30 -5.42 2.65 6.96
CA ILE A 30 -3.96 2.55 7.06
C ILE A 30 -3.41 3.59 8.03
N ASP A 31 -3.94 4.80 8.01
CA ASP A 31 -3.49 5.89 8.87
C ASP A 31 -3.83 5.70 10.34
N MET A 32 -5.00 5.14 10.62
CA MET A 32 -5.43 4.81 11.97
C MET A 32 -4.61 3.66 12.56
N LEU A 33 -4.40 2.58 11.79
CA LEU A 33 -3.67 1.39 12.26
C LEU A 33 -2.16 1.62 12.38
N TYR A 34 -1.59 2.43 11.48
CA TYR A 34 -0.15 2.69 11.40
C TYR A 34 0.17 4.16 11.60
N SER A 35 -0.45 4.76 12.61
CA SER A 35 -0.22 6.16 13.00
C SER A 35 1.24 6.40 13.38
N ILE A 36 1.66 7.67 13.42
CA ILE A 36 3.05 8.07 13.77
C ILE A 36 3.41 7.64 15.20
N TYR A 37 2.41 7.41 16.06
CA TYR A 37 2.57 6.97 17.43
C TYR A 37 2.60 5.44 17.59
N ALA A 38 2.26 4.70 16.52
CA ALA A 38 2.34 3.25 16.55
C ALA A 38 3.82 2.82 16.61
N THR A 39 4.14 1.89 17.51
CA THR A 39 5.48 1.33 17.56
C THR A 39 5.77 0.62 16.25
N ASP A 40 6.81 1.06 15.52
CA ASP A 40 7.24 0.46 14.25
C ASP A 40 7.83 -0.93 14.49
N THR A 41 6.96 -1.92 14.66
CA THR A 41 7.34 -3.32 14.80
C THR A 41 7.64 -3.93 13.43
N ALA A 42 8.51 -4.94 13.39
CA ALA A 42 8.77 -5.71 12.17
C ALA A 42 7.48 -6.31 11.57
N LYS A 43 6.49 -6.64 12.42
CA LYS A 43 5.17 -7.12 11.99
C LYS A 43 4.39 -6.05 11.25
N ASN A 44 4.34 -4.82 11.78
CA ASN A 44 3.66 -3.70 11.13
C ASN A 44 4.26 -3.39 9.75
N ILE A 45 5.59 -3.41 9.66
CA ILE A 45 6.31 -3.24 8.39
C ILE A 45 5.92 -4.33 7.39
N ALA A 46 5.93 -5.60 7.81
CA ALA A 46 5.53 -6.71 6.95
C ALA A 46 4.08 -6.58 6.48
N THR A 47 3.15 -6.17 7.36
CA THR A 47 1.76 -5.94 6.96
C THR A 47 1.63 -4.78 5.98
N LEU A 48 2.35 -3.68 6.16
CA LEU A 48 2.36 -2.57 5.22
C LEU A 48 2.89 -2.98 3.84
N TYR A 49 3.91 -3.85 3.77
CA TYR A 49 4.36 -4.43 2.50
C TYR A 49 3.24 -5.23 1.82
N SER A 50 2.53 -6.08 2.57
CA SER A 50 1.39 -6.84 2.05
C SER A 50 0.26 -5.93 1.55
N CYS A 51 -0.09 -4.89 2.31
CA CYS A 51 -1.08 -3.89 1.93
C CYS A 51 -0.73 -3.21 0.60
N ALA A 52 0.54 -2.93 0.36
CA ALA A 52 0.98 -2.27 -0.87
C ALA A 52 0.74 -3.10 -2.15
N LEU A 53 0.47 -4.40 -2.00
CA LEU A 53 0.22 -5.34 -3.10
C LEU A 53 -1.27 -5.53 -3.42
N VAL A 54 -2.18 -5.08 -2.54
CA VAL A 54 -3.63 -5.33 -2.68
C VAL A 54 -4.24 -4.58 -3.86
N CYS A 55 -4.14 -3.24 -3.85
CA CYS A 55 -4.61 -2.40 -4.95
C CYS A 55 -3.91 -1.03 -4.96
N ARG A 56 -4.20 -0.19 -5.95
CA ARG A 56 -3.56 1.13 -6.12
C ARG A 56 -3.76 2.05 -4.90
N ALA A 57 -4.97 2.08 -4.34
CA ALA A 57 -5.28 2.89 -3.16
C ALA A 57 -4.41 2.50 -1.95
N TRP A 58 -4.33 1.20 -1.66
CA TRP A 58 -3.51 0.69 -0.56
C TRP A 58 -2.01 0.89 -0.82
N ARG A 59 -1.55 0.71 -2.08
CA ARG A 59 -0.15 0.91 -2.48
C ARG A 59 0.40 2.27 -2.10
N VAL A 60 -0.27 3.34 -2.55
CA VAL A 60 0.24 4.71 -2.36
C VAL A 60 0.40 5.01 -0.87
N ARG A 61 -0.62 4.69 -0.06
CA ARG A 61 -0.61 5.02 1.37
C ARG A 61 0.33 4.13 2.17
N SER A 62 0.40 2.83 1.87
CA SER A 62 1.32 1.91 2.55
C SER A 62 2.78 2.22 2.25
N GLN A 63 3.13 2.56 1.00
CA GLN A 63 4.49 2.99 0.66
C GLN A 63 4.85 4.28 1.39
N ARG A 64 3.95 5.28 1.41
CA ARG A 64 4.17 6.52 2.17
C ARG A 64 4.46 6.25 3.65
N ARG A 65 3.80 5.26 4.25
CA ARG A 65 4.06 4.85 5.65
C ARG A 65 5.41 4.13 5.79
N LEU A 66 5.75 3.22 4.88
CA LEU A 66 7.03 2.51 4.89
C LEU A 66 8.23 3.45 4.77
N PHE A 67 8.11 4.52 3.99
CA PHE A 67 9.17 5.51 3.79
C PHE A 67 9.11 6.68 4.78
N TYR A 68 8.09 6.75 5.65
CA TYR A 68 8.01 7.81 6.66
C TYR A 68 9.17 7.75 7.65
N LYS A 69 9.61 6.55 8.00
CA LYS A 69 10.77 6.32 8.87
C LYS A 69 11.57 5.13 8.37
N VAL A 70 12.80 5.39 7.96
CA VAL A 70 13.73 4.33 7.55
C VAL A 70 14.56 3.91 8.75
N GLN A 71 14.42 2.66 9.18
CA GLN A 71 15.28 2.07 10.20
C GLN A 71 16.54 1.52 9.54
N LEU A 72 17.70 2.09 9.88
CA LEU A 72 18.99 1.60 9.45
C LEU A 72 19.54 0.66 10.53
N LYS A 73 19.74 -0.61 10.18
CA LYS A 73 20.17 -1.64 11.14
C LYS A 73 21.66 -1.58 11.46
N ASP A 74 22.47 -1.02 10.56
CA ASP A 74 23.92 -1.05 10.65
C ASP A 74 24.55 0.29 10.27
N THR A 75 25.76 0.49 10.78
CA THR A 75 26.55 1.71 10.59
C THR A 75 26.95 1.94 9.12
N ALA A 76 27.10 0.88 8.32
CA ALA A 76 27.47 1.04 6.91
C ALA A 76 26.29 1.60 6.10
N SER A 77 25.07 1.11 6.33
CA SER A 77 23.84 1.66 5.76
C SER A 77 23.61 3.11 6.17
N PHE A 78 23.91 3.47 7.42
CA PHE A 78 23.88 4.86 7.88
C PHE A 78 24.88 5.75 7.13
N ARG A 79 26.15 5.33 7.03
CA ARG A 79 27.17 6.08 6.28
C ARG A 79 26.81 6.23 4.79
N LYS A 80 26.24 5.20 4.18
CA LYS A 80 25.77 5.24 2.79
C LYS A 80 24.65 6.26 2.61
N LEU A 81 23.68 6.29 3.53
CA LEU A 81 22.61 7.28 3.49
C LEU A 81 23.16 8.70 3.65
N ALA A 82 24.10 8.90 4.59
CA ALA A 82 24.76 10.20 4.79
C ALA A 82 25.48 10.68 3.52
N ALA A 83 26.22 9.80 2.84
CA ALA A 83 26.89 10.15 1.59
C ALA A 83 25.91 10.54 0.46
N ILE A 84 24.77 9.84 0.34
CA ILE A 84 23.74 10.17 -0.65
C ILE A 84 23.12 11.55 -0.36
N LEU A 85 22.89 11.87 0.92
CA LEU A 85 22.33 13.16 1.32
C LEU A 85 23.30 14.32 1.08
N ASP A 86 24.60 14.10 1.34
CA ASP A 86 25.67 15.08 1.09
C ASP A 86 25.80 15.39 -0.42
N ASP A 87 25.78 14.35 -1.26
CA ASP A 87 25.81 14.49 -2.72
C ASP A 87 24.57 15.24 -3.25
N GLY A 88 23.40 14.99 -2.65
CA GLY A 88 22.15 15.70 -2.95
C GLY A 88 22.15 17.18 -2.53
N GLN A 89 22.92 17.58 -1.51
CA GLN A 89 23.03 19.00 -1.11
C GLN A 89 23.74 19.85 -2.17
N HIS A 90 24.55 19.26 -3.05
CA HIS A 90 25.13 19.98 -4.17
C HIS A 90 24.09 20.30 -5.27
N MET A 91 22.89 19.71 -5.22
CA MET A 91 21.80 19.99 -6.17
C MET A 91 20.87 21.13 -5.73
N SER A 92 20.94 21.60 -4.47
CA SER A 92 20.12 22.70 -3.95
C SER A 92 20.81 24.08 -3.99
N THR A 93 22.06 24.15 -4.46
CA THR A 93 22.90 25.37 -4.45
C THR A 93 22.96 26.13 -5.77
N LYS A 94 21.91 26.08 -6.60
CA LYS A 94 21.71 27.04 -7.70
C LYS A 94 20.31 27.64 -7.67
N SER A 95 20.09 28.54 -6.72
CA SER A 95 19.05 29.54 -6.83
C SER A 95 19.49 30.80 -6.08
N HIS A 96 20.44 31.53 -6.66
CA HIS A 96 20.49 32.99 -6.67
C HIS A 96 21.47 33.48 -7.75
#